data_AF-A0A067L4U1-F1
#
_entry.id   AF-A0A067L4U1-F1
#
_cell.length_a   1.000
_cell.length_b   1.000
_cell.length_c   1.000
_cell.angle_alpha   90.00
_cell.angle_beta   90.00
_cell.angle_gamma   90.00
#
_symmetry.space_group_name_H-M   'P 1'
#
loop_
_entity.id
_entity.type
_entity.pdbx_description
1 polymer ?
#
loop_
_entity_poly.entity_id
_entity_poly.type
_entity_poly.pdbx_seq_one_letter_code
_entity_poly.pdbx_strand_id
1 'polypeptide(L)'
;MKGQLSHELEVSVSASEAWKLYSTLKLAKLVEKELTIIDKIELVEGDGGVGTVIELVFIPGAPGFPGYKKKFIKIDNEKRIKVTDVVEG
;
A
#
# COMPACT_ATOMS: atom_id res chain seq x y z
N MET A 1 22.11 1.04 11.06
CA MET A 1 22.22 1.72 9.75
C MET A 1 20.85 1.75 9.09
N LYS A 2 20.43 2.89 8.53
CA LYS A 2 19.26 2.94 7.64
C LYS A 2 19.77 2.91 6.21
N GLY A 3 19.41 1.89 5.45
CA GLY A 3 19.64 1.86 4.00
C GLY A 3 18.57 2.68 3.30
N GLN A 4 18.90 3.25 2.14
CA GLN A 4 17.94 3.89 1.24
C GLN A 4 17.97 3.18 -0.10
N LEU A 5 16.79 2.81 -0.61
CA LEU A 5 16.60 2.25 -1.94
C LEU A 5 15.54 3.07 -2.66
N SER A 6 15.77 3.38 -3.94
CA SER A 6 14.84 4.10 -4.80
C SER A 6 14.62 3.32 -6.11
N HIS A 7 13.39 3.31 -6.59
CA HIS A 7 13.02 2.71 -7.87
C HIS A 7 12.01 3.61 -8.58
N GLU A 8 12.18 3.73 -9.89
CA GLU A 8 11.30 4.51 -10.77
C GLU A 8 10.76 3.58 -11.86
N LEU A 9 9.44 3.66 -12.09
CA LEU A 9 8.73 2.87 -13.08
C LEU A 9 7.78 3.76 -13.85
N GLU A 10 7.93 3.81 -15.17
CA GLU A 10 6.99 4.49 -16.06
C GLU A 10 5.71 3.66 -16.21
N VAL A 11 4.55 4.33 -16.14
CA VAL A 11 3.24 3.70 -16.34
C VAL A 11 2.52 4.39 -17.50
N SER A 12 1.90 3.59 -18.38
CA SER A 12 1.24 4.08 -19.61
C SER A 12 -0.16 4.66 -19.36
N VAL A 13 -0.30 5.49 -18.32
CA VAL A 13 -1.54 6.20 -17.95
C VAL A 13 -1.21 7.60 -17.47
N SER A 14 -2.18 8.51 -17.50
CA SER A 14 -1.97 9.85 -16.96
C SER A 14 -1.73 9.82 -15.46
N ALA A 15 -0.92 10.77 -14.97
CA ALA A 15 -0.63 10.88 -13.54
C ALA A 15 -1.89 11.06 -12.67
N SER A 16 -2.96 11.66 -13.20
CA SER A 16 -4.24 11.76 -12.49
C SER A 16 -4.95 10.42 -12.35
N GLU A 17 -4.95 9.59 -13.40
CA GLU A 17 -5.59 8.27 -13.35
C GLU A 17 -4.80 7.32 -12.44
N ALA A 18 -3.47 7.29 -12.55
CA ALA A 18 -2.62 6.54 -11.63
C ALA A 18 -2.87 6.96 -10.17
N TRP A 19 -2.94 8.28 -9.93
CA TRP A 19 -3.14 8.81 -8.59
C TRP A 19 -4.51 8.46 -7.98
N LYS A 20 -5.60 8.49 -8.76
CA LYS A 20 -6.94 8.09 -8.30
C LYS A 20 -6.96 6.66 -7.74
N LEU A 21 -6.16 5.76 -8.30
CA LEU A 21 -5.98 4.41 -7.78
C LEU A 21 -5.01 4.40 -6.58
N TYR A 22 -3.81 4.92 -6.75
CA TYR A 22 -2.69 4.79 -5.80
C TYR A 22 -2.94 5.50 -4.46
N SER A 23 -3.61 6.65 -4.49
CA SER A 23 -3.87 7.47 -3.30
C SER A 23 -4.94 6.89 -2.37
N THR A 24 -5.73 5.92 -2.83
CA THR A 24 -6.91 5.43 -2.10
C THR A 24 -6.78 3.96 -1.69
N LEU A 25 -7.77 3.44 -0.98
CA LEU A 25 -7.90 2.00 -0.69
C LEU A 25 -8.19 1.15 -1.94
N LYS A 26 -8.46 1.77 -3.10
CA LYS A 26 -8.66 1.03 -4.35
C LYS A 26 -7.43 0.21 -4.74
N LEU A 27 -6.22 0.73 -4.47
CA LEU A 27 -4.99 -0.03 -4.70
C LEU A 27 -4.93 -1.29 -3.83
N ALA A 28 -5.30 -1.19 -2.54
CA ALA A 28 -5.34 -2.36 -1.65
C ALA A 28 -6.32 -3.41 -2.18
N LYS A 29 -7.54 -3.01 -2.56
CA LYS A 29 -8.53 -3.92 -3.14
C LYS A 29 -8.06 -4.57 -4.44
N LEU A 30 -7.34 -3.83 -5.29
CA LEU A 30 -6.76 -4.38 -6.51
C LEU A 30 -5.66 -5.40 -6.20
N VAL A 31 -4.78 -5.09 -5.24
CA VAL A 31 -3.71 -5.98 -4.81
C VAL A 31 -4.27 -7.28 -4.23
N GLU A 32 -5.27 -7.21 -3.36
CA GLU A 32 -5.96 -8.38 -2.80
C GLU A 32 -6.59 -9.25 -3.89
N LYS A 33 -7.17 -8.63 -4.92
CA LYS A 33 -7.83 -9.34 -6.02
C LYS A 33 -6.86 -9.99 -7.02
N GLU A 34 -5.76 -9.31 -7.34
CA GLU A 34 -4.91 -9.67 -8.47
C GLU A 34 -3.61 -10.39 -8.06
N LEU A 35 -3.12 -10.21 -6.83
CA LEU A 35 -1.88 -10.85 -6.37
C LEU A 35 -2.16 -12.16 -5.64
N THR A 36 -1.73 -13.27 -6.24
CA THR A 36 -1.92 -14.64 -5.69
C THR A 36 -1.20 -14.92 -4.38
N ILE A 37 -0.21 -14.09 -4.01
CA ILE A 37 0.54 -14.22 -2.75
C ILE A 37 -0.21 -13.60 -1.55
N ILE A 38 -1.24 -12.81 -1.81
CA ILE A 38 -2.03 -12.14 -0.77
C ILE A 38 -3.25 -13.00 -0.45
N ASP A 39 -3.42 -13.35 0.83
CA ASP A 39 -4.63 -14.03 1.31
C ASP A 39 -5.77 -13.02 1.49
N LYS A 40 -5.49 -11.90 2.17
CA LYS A 40 -6.44 -10.80 2.39
C LYS A 40 -5.74 -9.50 2.78
N ILE A 41 -6.44 -8.37 2.61
CA ILE A 41 -6.05 -7.08 3.14
C ILE A 41 -7.18 -6.50 3.99
N GLU A 42 -6.91 -6.33 5.27
CA GLU A 42 -7.90 -5.83 6.24
C GLU A 42 -7.69 -4.34 6.52
N LEU A 43 -8.80 -3.59 6.54
CA LEU A 43 -8.82 -2.21 7.02
C LEU A 43 -8.96 -2.23 8.55
N VAL A 44 -7.87 -1.90 9.25
CA VAL A 44 -7.82 -1.92 10.72
C VAL A 44 -8.36 -0.62 11.30
N GLU A 45 -8.00 0.52 10.70
CA GLU A 45 -8.41 1.85 11.16
C GLU A 45 -8.47 2.83 9.98
N GLY A 46 -9.40 3.78 10.02
CA GLY A 46 -9.47 4.90 9.10
C GLY A 46 -10.38 4.67 7.89
N ASP A 47 -10.29 5.59 6.93
CA ASP A 47 -11.20 5.72 5.78
C ASP A 47 -10.49 5.70 4.42
N GLY A 48 -9.17 5.48 4.44
CA GLY A 48 -8.29 5.59 3.27
C GLY A 48 -7.47 6.87 3.21
N GLY A 49 -7.70 7.83 4.12
CA GLY A 49 -6.91 9.04 4.30
C GLY A 49 -5.64 8.84 5.14
N VAL A 50 -4.99 9.96 5.51
CA VAL A 50 -3.87 9.95 6.46
C VAL A 50 -4.34 9.39 7.80
N GLY A 51 -3.52 8.54 8.42
CA GLY A 51 -3.86 7.83 9.65
C GLY A 51 -4.41 6.42 9.43
N THR A 52 -4.90 6.12 8.22
CA THR A 52 -5.43 4.80 7.88
C THR A 52 -4.38 3.71 8.09
N VAL A 53 -4.80 2.62 8.73
CA VAL A 53 -3.98 1.41 8.94
C VAL A 53 -4.62 0.25 8.20
N ILE A 54 -3.82 -0.44 7.39
CA ILE A 54 -4.22 -1.69 6.74
C ILE A 54 -3.25 -2.81 7.10
N GLU A 55 -3.78 -4.01 7.26
CA GLU A 55 -3.05 -5.25 7.48
C GLU A 55 -3.03 -6.07 6.20
N LEU A 56 -1.85 -6.46 5.75
CA LEU A 56 -1.68 -7.37 4.62
C LEU A 56 -1.34 -8.75 5.20
N VAL A 57 -2.14 -9.75 4.83
CA VAL A 57 -1.91 -11.14 5.21
C VAL A 57 -1.51 -11.92 3.96
N PHE A 58 -0.39 -12.61 4.03
CA PHE A 58 0.09 -13.47 2.95
C PHE A 58 -0.49 -14.87 3.06
N ILE A 59 -0.55 -15.57 1.93
CA ILE A 59 -0.98 -16.97 1.90
C ILE A 59 -0.07 -17.85 2.80
N PRO A 60 -0.61 -18.91 3.43
CA PRO A 60 0.19 -19.87 4.17
C PRO A 60 1.32 -20.44 3.30
N GLY A 61 2.55 -20.43 3.82
CA GLY A 61 3.74 -20.91 3.10
C GLY A 61 4.38 -19.91 2.14
N ALA A 62 3.89 -18.67 2.06
CA ALA A 62 4.60 -17.60 1.38
C ALA A 62 6.00 -17.37 2.01
N PRO A 63 7.06 -17.12 1.21
CA PRO A 63 8.38 -16.81 1.74
C PRO A 63 8.35 -15.49 2.53
N GLY A 64 8.97 -15.49 3.72
CA GLY A 64 9.10 -14.31 4.57
C GLY A 64 8.20 -14.36 5.80
N PHE A 65 7.63 -13.21 6.17
CA PHE A 65 6.76 -13.04 7.33
C PHE A 65 5.27 -13.24 6.95
N PRO A 66 4.40 -13.63 7.89
CA PRO A 66 3.00 -13.99 7.59
C PRO A 66 2.14 -12.81 7.14
N GLY A 67 2.56 -11.59 7.46
CA GLY A 67 1.82 -10.37 7.14
C GLY A 67 2.42 -9.17 7.85
N TYR A 68 1.90 -7.98 7.56
CA TYR A 68 2.36 -6.74 8.17
C TYR A 68 1.28 -5.68 8.15
N LYS A 69 1.33 -4.77 9.13
CA LYS A 69 0.48 -3.58 9.17
C LYS A 69 1.26 -2.38 8.67
N LYS A 70 0.62 -1.56 7.85
CA LYS A 70 1.16 -0.27 7.42
C LYS A 70 0.18 0.86 7.64
N LYS A 71 0.70 2.03 7.99
CA LYS A 71 -0.05 3.26 8.23
C LYS A 71 0.23 4.28 7.14
N PHE A 72 -0.81 4.98 6.69
CA PHE A 72 -0.68 6.07 5.74
C PHE A 72 -0.25 7.34 6.49
N ILE A 73 0.99 7.77 6.29
CA ILE A 73 1.58 8.91 7.02
C ILE A 73 1.34 10.23 6.30
N LYS A 74 1.30 10.20 4.96
CA LYS A 74 1.06 11.37 4.13
C LYS A 74 0.31 10.99 2.87
N ILE A 75 -0.68 11.81 2.49
CA ILE A 75 -1.35 11.79 1.19
C ILE A 75 -1.46 13.25 0.73
N ASP A 76 -0.68 13.62 -0.27
CA ASP A 76 -0.60 14.97 -0.81
C ASP A 76 -1.11 14.93 -2.24
N ASN A 77 -2.32 15.44 -2.44
CA ASN A 77 -3.02 15.35 -3.72
C ASN A 77 -2.48 16.34 -4.76
N GLU A 78 -1.90 17.47 -4.32
CA GLU A 78 -1.30 18.45 -5.22
C GLU A 78 0.00 17.91 -5.81
N LYS A 79 0.87 17.35 -4.95
CA LYS A 79 2.16 16.79 -5.35
C LYS A 79 2.06 15.33 -5.80
N ARG A 80 0.92 14.67 -5.57
CA ARG A 80 0.68 13.24 -5.81
C ARG A 80 1.69 12.34 -5.09
N ILE A 81 1.90 12.64 -3.81
CA ILE A 81 2.85 11.91 -2.95
C ILE A 81 2.09 11.17 -1.85
N LYS A 82 2.30 9.86 -1.75
CA LYS A 82 1.83 9.03 -0.63
C LYS A 82 3.03 8.45 0.09
N VAL A 83 3.05 8.56 1.42
CA VAL A 83 4.07 7.98 2.29
C VAL A 83 3.39 7.00 3.24
N THR A 84 3.96 5.81 3.38
CA THR A 84 3.45 4.76 4.27
C THR A 84 4.58 4.18 5.09
N ASP A 85 4.33 3.94 6.38
CA ASP A 85 5.27 3.27 7.27
C ASP A 85 4.71 1.92 7.69
N VAL A 86 5.59 0.93 7.83
CA VAL A 86 5.26 -0.35 8.48
C VAL A 86 5.25 -0.12 9.99
N VAL A 87 4.14 -0.44 10.64
CA VAL A 87 3.93 -0.21 12.08
C VAL A 87 3.96 -1.50 12.89
N GLU A 88 3.77 -2.65 12.25
CA GLU A 88 3.79 -3.98 12.86
C GLU A 88 4.14 -5.04 11.79
N GLY A 89 4.86 -6.09 12.14
CA GLY A 89 5.28 -7.18 11.26
C GLY A 89 6.40 -8.02 11.85
#